data_AF-A0A7C2QBV7-F1
#
_entry.id   AF-A0A7C2QBV7-F1
#
_cell.length_a   1.000
_cell.length_b   1.000
_cell.length_c   1.000
_cell.angle_alpha   90.00
_cell.angle_beta   90.00
_cell.angle_gamma   90.00
#
_symmetry.space_group_name_H-M   'P 1'
#
loop_
_entity.id
_entity.type
_entity.pdbx_description
1 polymer ?
#
loop_
_entity_poly.entity_id
_entity_poly.type
_entity_poly.pdbx_seq_one_letter_code
_entity_poly.pdbx_strand_id
1 'polypeptide(L)'
;MIRLKVLTTAWLTALSAVMQAAAQISLTAEPPVGKHEVQGVVVENDGKYQSTGYTPADLLFLLCEPDEIPGYTVVVREYRGHEIDGGTFAWMAPFGHTHVWLNVGGLSSSAKREELKCQITRRWFPLERAQAYLARKIGSFTELSSGGSITVSVELYQKRASTNYEDFQRESAALFYRGTPSGIPLGTESWYSLGPKKSTLSLCFVYDRSFVRVISHPDPALGEAVAQSILYRLLIHPKGVVARAATPAVTLNGRPVQSAHLTALNGTVVAPISVLKPFGVTVEVSRSVHFWHVTLQRGERWIALEAFRREARTPDGMLKLERAVFPFRGELVVPLRQVAEALGLTVQVQ
;
A
#
# COMPACT_ATOMS: atom_id res chain seq x y z
N MET A 1 -22.08 26.95 22.47
CA MET A 1 -20.64 26.58 22.42
C MET A 1 -20.35 25.25 21.68
N ILE A 2 -21.07 24.88 20.60
CA ILE A 2 -20.86 23.59 19.90
C ILE A 2 -20.49 23.77 18.39
N ARG A 3 -20.51 24.99 17.84
CA ARG A 3 -20.28 25.21 16.39
C ARG A 3 -18.83 25.54 15.97
N LEU A 4 -17.84 25.53 16.87
CA LEU A 4 -16.47 25.93 16.54
C LEU A 4 -15.47 24.76 16.36
N LYS A 5 -15.84 23.51 16.66
CA LYS A 5 -14.93 22.34 16.54
C LYS A 5 -15.04 21.58 15.21
N VAL A 6 -16.10 21.77 14.44
CA VAL A 6 -16.30 21.08 13.15
C VAL A 6 -15.55 21.77 12.01
N LEU A 7 -15.28 23.07 12.15
CA LEU A 7 -14.61 23.88 11.12
C LEU A 7 -13.08 23.69 11.08
N THR A 8 -12.43 23.22 12.14
CA THR A 8 -10.96 23.06 12.15
C THR A 8 -10.49 21.78 11.46
N THR A 9 -11.29 20.71 11.50
CA THR A 9 -10.91 19.40 10.94
C THR A 9 -11.05 19.35 9.41
N ALA A 10 -11.99 20.11 8.85
CA ALA A 10 -12.21 20.20 7.40
C ALA A 10 -11.12 21.02 6.68
N TRP A 11 -10.45 21.95 7.38
CA TRP A 11 -9.38 22.75 6.79
C TRP A 11 -8.05 21.97 6.70
N LEU A 12 -7.76 21.06 7.62
CA LEU A 12 -6.57 20.22 7.55
C LEU A 12 -6.62 19.18 6.42
N THR A 13 -7.81 18.64 6.11
CA THR A 13 -7.99 17.69 5.00
C THR A 13 -8.04 18.37 3.62
N ALA A 14 -8.58 19.58 3.53
CA ALA A 14 -8.59 20.35 2.30
C ALA A 14 -7.19 20.88 1.93
N LEU A 15 -6.38 21.29 2.92
CA LEU A 15 -4.98 21.68 2.68
C LEU A 15 -4.10 20.49 2.29
N SER A 16 -4.32 19.29 2.86
CA SER A 16 -3.52 18.12 2.48
C SER A 16 -3.78 17.67 1.03
N ALA A 17 -5.03 17.68 0.57
CA ALA A 17 -5.37 17.25 -0.79
C ALA A 17 -4.85 18.22 -1.88
N VAL A 18 -4.92 19.53 -1.63
CA VAL A 18 -4.45 20.56 -2.58
C VAL A 18 -2.92 20.65 -2.61
N MET A 19 -2.24 20.47 -1.47
CA MET A 19 -0.77 20.45 -1.42
C MET A 19 -0.16 19.18 -2.05
N GLN A 20 -0.86 18.05 -2.01
CA GLN A 20 -0.40 16.77 -2.57
C GLN A 20 -0.59 16.66 -4.09
N ALA A 21 -1.67 17.22 -4.64
CA ALA A 21 -1.81 17.33 -6.10
C ALA A 21 -0.65 18.15 -6.69
N ALA A 22 -0.24 19.23 -6.03
CA ALA A 22 0.93 20.02 -6.41
C ALA A 22 2.26 19.24 -6.23
N ALA A 23 2.37 18.36 -5.22
CA ALA A 23 3.53 17.51 -5.00
C ALA A 23 3.70 16.42 -6.06
N GLN A 24 2.59 15.80 -6.49
CA GLN A 24 2.57 14.87 -7.62
C GLN A 24 3.04 15.59 -8.89
N ILE A 25 2.60 16.83 -9.13
CA ILE A 25 2.98 17.63 -10.31
C ILE A 25 4.48 18.01 -10.30
N SER A 26 5.11 18.24 -9.15
CA SER A 26 6.57 18.50 -9.08
C SER A 26 7.43 17.24 -9.24
N LEU A 27 6.88 16.05 -8.95
CA LEU A 27 7.59 14.76 -9.06
C LEU A 27 7.40 14.06 -10.43
N THR A 28 6.67 14.69 -11.37
CA THR A 28 6.49 14.20 -12.76
C THR A 28 7.60 14.63 -13.73
N ALA A 29 8.53 15.48 -13.32
CA ALA A 29 9.70 15.82 -14.15
C ALA A 29 10.71 14.65 -14.19
N GLU A 30 11.65 14.69 -15.15
CA GLU A 30 12.72 13.70 -15.31
C GLU A 30 13.37 13.32 -13.95
N PRO A 31 13.79 12.06 -13.76
CA PRO A 31 14.45 11.61 -12.54
C PRO A 31 15.56 12.59 -12.13
N PRO A 32 15.43 13.31 -11.01
CA PRO A 32 16.41 14.31 -10.67
C PRO A 32 17.73 13.62 -10.33
N VAL A 33 18.87 14.18 -10.73
CA VAL A 33 20.19 13.59 -10.45
C VAL A 33 20.57 13.91 -9.01
N GLY A 34 21.01 12.89 -8.26
CA GLY A 34 21.37 13.02 -6.84
C GLY A 34 20.17 12.93 -5.90
N LYS A 35 20.29 13.52 -4.71
CA LYS A 35 19.26 13.47 -3.65
C LYS A 35 18.41 14.73 -3.64
N HIS A 36 17.09 14.56 -3.69
CA HIS A 36 16.08 15.61 -3.70
C HIS A 36 15.01 15.32 -2.66
N GLU A 37 14.52 16.34 -1.97
CA GLU A 37 13.44 16.20 -1.00
C GLU A 37 12.30 17.15 -1.35
N VAL A 38 11.09 16.60 -1.51
CA VAL A 38 9.87 17.35 -1.79
C VAL A 38 8.78 16.87 -0.86
N GLN A 39 8.35 17.74 0.06
CA GLN A 39 7.25 17.48 1.01
C GLN A 39 7.38 16.14 1.78
N GLY A 40 8.59 15.80 2.24
CA GLY A 40 8.85 14.55 2.96
C GLY A 40 8.96 13.30 2.09
N VAL A 41 8.95 13.44 0.76
CA VAL A 41 9.39 12.41 -0.18
C VAL A 41 10.84 12.69 -0.56
N VAL A 42 11.73 11.76 -0.21
CA VAL A 42 13.14 11.80 -0.58
C VAL A 42 13.34 10.94 -1.80
N VAL A 43 13.88 11.52 -2.87
CA VAL A 43 14.23 10.85 -4.11
C VAL A 43 15.75 10.85 -4.24
N GLU A 44 16.34 9.68 -4.44
CA GLU A 44 17.75 9.49 -4.70
C GLU A 44 17.90 8.72 -6.01
N ASN A 45 18.74 9.23 -6.91
CA ASN A 45 19.00 8.60 -8.20
C ASN A 45 20.50 8.35 -8.37
N ASP A 46 20.88 7.07 -8.29
CA ASP A 46 22.26 6.60 -8.43
C ASP A 46 22.67 6.39 -9.90
N GLY A 47 21.73 6.59 -10.83
CA GLY A 47 21.89 6.36 -12.25
C GLY A 47 22.84 7.36 -12.93
N LYS A 48 24.15 7.17 -12.76
CA LYS A 48 25.17 7.87 -13.59
C LYS A 48 25.32 7.28 -14.99
N TYR A 49 25.00 5.98 -15.18
CA TYR A 49 25.33 5.24 -16.41
C TYR A 49 24.24 4.30 -16.93
N GLN A 50 23.21 4.00 -16.15
CA GLN A 50 22.12 3.07 -16.51
C GLN A 50 20.79 3.57 -15.94
N SER A 51 19.70 3.23 -16.63
CA SER A 51 18.34 3.61 -16.23
C SER A 51 17.38 2.44 -16.41
N THR A 52 16.49 2.27 -15.44
CA THR A 52 15.34 1.35 -15.51
C THR A 52 14.17 1.93 -16.31
N GLY A 53 14.18 3.25 -16.58
CA GLY A 53 13.07 3.97 -17.22
C GLY A 53 11.91 4.31 -16.27
N TYR A 54 12.04 4.06 -14.97
CA TYR A 54 11.07 4.43 -13.95
C TYR A 54 11.31 5.83 -13.41
N THR A 55 10.23 6.51 -13.06
CA THR A 55 10.19 7.83 -12.44
C THR A 55 9.72 7.71 -10.98
N PRO A 56 9.88 8.76 -10.15
CA PRO A 56 9.32 8.76 -8.81
C PRO A 56 7.81 8.50 -8.78
N ALA A 57 7.07 9.06 -9.74
CA ALA A 57 5.62 8.87 -9.85
C ALA A 57 5.21 7.42 -10.12
N ASP A 58 6.00 6.68 -10.93
CA ASP A 58 5.76 5.25 -11.16
C ASP A 58 5.90 4.46 -9.85
N LEU A 59 6.91 4.76 -9.06
CA LEU A 59 7.11 4.05 -7.79
C LEU A 59 6.09 4.45 -6.73
N LEU A 60 5.69 5.72 -6.68
CA LEU A 60 4.64 6.19 -5.78
C LEU A 60 3.30 5.51 -6.05
N PHE A 61 2.98 5.19 -7.30
CA PHE A 61 1.77 4.45 -7.67
C PHE A 61 1.63 3.11 -6.92
N LEU A 62 2.76 2.49 -6.57
CA LEU A 62 2.81 1.17 -5.92
C LEU A 62 2.39 1.21 -4.46
N LEU A 63 2.41 2.38 -3.83
CA LEU A 63 2.08 2.53 -2.41
C LEU A 63 0.65 3.02 -2.21
N CYS A 64 0.12 2.79 -1.01
CA CYS A 64 -1.06 3.51 -0.55
C CYS A 64 -0.71 5.01 -0.38
N GLU A 65 -1.70 5.88 -0.51
CA GLU A 65 -1.53 7.30 -0.19
C GLU A 65 -1.42 7.51 1.34
N PRO A 66 -0.86 8.64 1.79
CA PRO A 66 -0.69 8.92 3.21
C PRO A 66 -1.96 8.84 4.07
N ASP A 67 -3.12 9.12 3.47
CA ASP A 67 -4.45 9.16 4.09
C ASP A 67 -5.37 8.00 3.68
N GLU A 68 -4.86 7.03 2.90
CA GLU A 68 -5.65 5.88 2.45
C GLU A 68 -5.81 4.84 3.57
N ILE A 69 -4.90 4.74 4.54
CA ILE A 69 -4.99 3.77 5.65
C ILE A 69 -5.73 4.42 6.84
N PRO A 70 -6.97 4.02 7.16
CA PRO A 70 -7.72 4.63 8.25
C PRO A 70 -7.04 4.43 9.60
N GLY A 71 -6.99 5.48 10.40
CA GLY A 71 -6.32 5.50 11.71
C GLY A 71 -4.81 5.64 11.64
N TYR A 72 -4.22 5.79 10.45
CA TYR A 72 -2.78 5.94 10.24
C TYR A 72 -2.45 7.22 9.47
N THR A 73 -1.23 7.72 9.64
CA THR A 73 -0.71 8.87 8.90
C THR A 73 0.80 8.78 8.75
N VAL A 74 1.37 9.63 7.90
CA VAL A 74 2.81 9.74 7.70
C VAL A 74 3.37 10.89 8.55
N VAL A 75 4.61 10.74 9.01
CA VAL A 75 5.30 11.75 9.80
C VAL A 75 6.70 11.94 9.24
N VAL A 76 7.08 13.19 8.99
CA VAL A 76 8.46 13.56 8.69
C VAL A 76 9.26 13.54 10.00
N ARG A 77 10.37 12.80 10.02
CA ARG A 77 11.30 12.81 11.15
C ARG A 77 11.84 14.23 11.33
N GLU A 78 11.77 14.77 12.54
CA GLU A 78 12.39 16.05 12.86
C GLU A 78 13.73 15.82 13.56
N TYR A 79 14.77 16.56 13.16
CA TYR A 79 16.00 16.59 13.95
C TYR A 79 15.76 17.36 15.26
N ARG A 80 15.86 16.68 16.40
CA ARG A 80 15.59 17.26 17.73
C ARG A 80 16.84 17.46 18.59
N GLY A 81 18.05 17.41 18.01
CA GLY A 81 19.32 17.62 18.71
C GLY A 81 19.74 16.54 19.71
N HIS A 82 18.79 15.72 20.21
CA HIS A 82 19.01 14.65 21.19
C HIS A 82 19.03 13.25 20.56
N GLU A 83 18.70 13.11 19.27
CA GLU A 83 18.77 11.84 18.53
C GLU A 83 20.15 11.69 17.87
N ILE A 84 21.21 11.65 18.68
CA ILE A 84 22.47 11.07 18.25
C ILE A 84 22.46 9.63 18.76
N ASP A 85 21.67 8.78 18.10
CA ASP A 85 21.99 7.35 18.12
C ASP A 85 23.42 7.24 17.58
N GLY A 86 24.30 6.54 18.31
CA GLY A 86 25.74 6.43 18.08
C GLY A 86 26.16 5.73 16.77
N GLY A 87 25.61 6.19 15.65
CA GLY A 87 25.82 5.66 14.30
C GLY A 87 25.04 6.39 13.20
N THR A 88 24.11 7.30 13.51
CA THR A 88 23.38 8.08 12.49
C THR A 88 23.79 9.55 12.58
N PHE A 89 24.73 9.98 11.75
CA PHE A 89 25.10 11.40 11.67
C PHE A 89 23.89 12.24 11.23
N ALA A 90 23.76 13.47 11.75
CA ALA A 90 22.63 14.37 11.50
C ALA A 90 22.37 14.67 10.00
N TRP A 91 23.40 14.57 9.14
CA TRP A 91 23.30 14.72 7.68
C TRP A 91 22.87 13.43 6.94
N MET A 92 22.89 12.29 7.63
CA MET A 92 22.41 10.98 7.15
C MET A 92 20.99 10.65 7.61
N ALA A 93 20.41 11.44 8.53
CA ALA A 93 19.06 11.17 9.01
C ALA A 93 18.06 11.34 7.85
N PRO A 94 17.32 10.29 7.47
CA PRO A 94 16.35 10.38 6.39
C PRO A 94 15.16 11.24 6.85
N PHE A 95 15.16 12.53 6.49
CA PHE A 95 14.08 13.48 6.82
C PHE A 95 12.81 13.30 5.97
N GLY A 96 12.58 12.10 5.44
CA GLY A 96 11.40 11.77 4.64
C GLY A 96 10.53 10.69 5.27
N HIS A 97 9.23 10.76 5.04
CA HIS A 97 8.30 9.67 5.32
C HIS A 97 8.21 8.67 4.16
N THR A 98 8.63 9.07 2.95
CA THR A 98 8.76 8.22 1.77
C THR A 98 10.15 8.34 1.20
N HIS A 99 10.74 7.23 0.81
CA HIS A 99 12.05 7.18 0.17
C HIS A 99 11.93 6.45 -1.15
N VAL A 100 12.44 7.07 -2.20
CA VAL A 100 12.43 6.58 -3.57
C VAL A 100 13.87 6.51 -4.03
N TRP A 101 14.35 5.32 -4.34
CA TRP A 101 15.65 5.12 -4.91
C TRP A 101 15.52 4.64 -6.35
N LEU A 102 16.12 5.38 -7.27
CA LEU A 102 16.14 5.10 -8.69
C LEU A 102 17.52 4.59 -9.10
N ASN A 103 17.52 3.55 -9.94
CA ASN A 103 18.71 3.03 -10.60
C ASN A 103 19.83 2.62 -9.63
N VAL A 104 19.45 1.97 -8.52
CA VAL A 104 20.39 1.42 -7.53
C VAL A 104 20.95 0.09 -8.04
N GLY A 105 22.23 -0.16 -7.80
CA GLY A 105 22.93 -1.34 -8.31
C GLY A 105 23.43 -1.14 -9.75
N GLY A 106 23.92 -2.22 -10.39
CA GLY A 106 24.58 -2.16 -11.71
C GLY A 106 26.10 -2.25 -11.61
N LEU A 107 26.84 -1.68 -12.58
CA LEU A 107 28.31 -1.64 -12.60
C LEU A 107 28.84 -0.77 -11.45
N SER A 108 28.79 -1.30 -10.23
CA SER A 108 29.52 -0.80 -9.07
C SER A 108 31.00 -1.09 -9.25
N SER A 109 31.86 -0.17 -8.78
CA SER A 109 33.31 -0.36 -8.70
C SER A 109 33.74 -1.49 -7.75
N SER A 110 32.79 -2.13 -7.04
CA SER A 110 33.02 -3.34 -6.25
C SER A 110 32.73 -4.61 -7.08
N ALA A 111 33.56 -5.64 -6.91
CA ALA A 111 33.56 -6.88 -7.69
C ALA A 111 32.27 -7.74 -7.63
N LYS A 112 31.20 -7.27 -6.98
CA LYS A 112 29.87 -7.89 -7.02
C LYS A 112 28.97 -7.07 -7.94
N ARG A 113 28.61 -7.64 -9.09
CA ARG A 113 27.58 -7.07 -9.98
C ARG A 113 26.23 -7.21 -9.29
N GLU A 114 25.79 -6.17 -8.59
CA GLU A 114 24.42 -6.09 -8.08
C GLU A 114 23.46 -5.81 -9.24
N GLU A 115 22.27 -6.40 -9.18
CA GLU A 115 21.26 -6.20 -10.22
C GLU A 115 20.67 -4.78 -10.14
N LEU A 116 20.55 -4.12 -11.30
CA LEU A 116 19.94 -2.79 -11.38
C LEU A 116 18.47 -2.86 -10.97
N LYS A 117 18.10 -2.04 -9.98
CA LYS A 117 16.75 -1.99 -9.42
C LYS A 117 16.31 -0.57 -9.08
N CYS A 118 15.03 -0.43 -8.81
CA CYS A 118 14.44 0.71 -8.15
C CYS A 118 13.78 0.26 -6.84
N GLN A 119 13.72 1.14 -5.86
CA GLN A 119 13.12 0.83 -4.57
C GLN A 119 12.26 1.99 -4.11
N ILE A 120 11.15 1.69 -3.46
CA ILE A 120 10.36 2.66 -2.73
C ILE A 120 10.01 2.13 -1.35
N THR A 121 10.13 2.97 -0.34
CA THR A 121 9.72 2.67 1.03
C THR A 121 8.86 3.78 1.60
N ARG A 122 7.81 3.44 2.34
CA ARG A 122 7.01 4.39 3.12
C ARG A 122 6.64 3.80 4.46
N ARG A 123 6.56 4.68 5.47
CA ARG A 123 6.12 4.33 6.81
C ARG A 123 4.92 5.17 7.23
N TRP A 124 3.91 4.49 7.75
CA TRP A 124 2.75 5.08 8.40
C TRP A 124 2.77 4.76 9.89
N PHE A 125 2.24 5.66 10.71
CA PHE A 125 2.14 5.53 12.16
C PHE A 125 0.68 5.68 12.59
N PRO A 126 0.26 5.02 13.69
CA PRO A 126 -1.04 5.27 14.29
C PRO A 126 -1.25 6.76 14.53
N LEU A 127 -2.41 7.28 14.10
CA LEU A 127 -2.71 8.71 14.05
C LEU A 127 -2.49 9.40 15.41
N GLU A 128 -2.96 8.78 16.49
CA GLU A 128 -2.82 9.33 17.85
C GLU A 128 -1.35 9.43 18.28
N ARG A 129 -0.52 8.45 17.91
CA ARG A 129 0.92 8.48 18.20
C ARG A 129 1.64 9.52 17.36
N ALA A 130 1.30 9.62 16.07
CA ALA A 130 1.82 10.66 15.20
C ALA A 130 1.50 12.06 15.75
N GLN A 131 0.26 12.29 16.18
CA GLN A 131 -0.16 13.53 16.84
C GLN A 131 0.59 13.78 18.14
N ALA A 132 0.77 12.75 18.98
CA ALA A 132 1.54 12.86 20.22
C ALA A 132 3.02 13.19 19.96
N TYR A 133 3.63 12.63 18.91
CA TYR A 133 5.00 12.96 18.50
C TYR A 133 5.12 14.40 18.02
N LEU A 134 4.21 14.85 17.15
CA LEU A 134 4.18 16.23 16.66
C LEU A 134 3.92 17.23 17.80
N ALA A 135 3.08 16.86 18.76
CA ALA A 135 2.80 17.63 19.97
C ALA A 135 3.88 17.51 21.06
N ARG A 136 5.04 16.91 20.77
CA ARG A 136 6.18 16.74 21.69
C ARG A 136 5.90 15.92 22.96
N LYS A 137 4.83 15.11 22.96
CA LYS A 137 4.50 14.15 24.03
C LYS A 137 5.28 12.85 23.92
N ILE A 138 5.64 12.46 22.69
CA ILE A 138 6.61 11.39 22.40
C ILE A 138 7.95 12.07 22.09
N GLY A 139 8.99 11.68 22.83
CA GLY A 139 10.26 12.40 22.87
C GLY A 139 11.11 12.17 21.62
N SER A 140 11.05 10.96 21.06
CA SER A 140 11.89 10.55 19.93
C SER A 140 11.14 9.79 18.83
N PHE A 141 11.72 9.76 17.64
CA PHE A 141 11.23 9.00 16.50
C PHE A 141 11.35 7.48 16.71
N THR A 142 12.34 7.04 17.50
CA THR A 142 12.49 5.65 17.94
C THR A 142 11.32 5.23 18.84
N GLU A 143 10.89 6.09 19.76
CA GLU A 143 9.71 5.87 20.60
C GLU A 143 8.41 5.88 19.77
N LEU A 144 8.30 6.76 18.77
CA LEU A 144 7.18 6.71 17.81
C LEU A 144 7.14 5.36 17.08
N SER A 145 8.28 4.93 16.53
CA SER A 145 8.41 3.71 15.72
C SER A 145 8.17 2.42 16.50
N SER A 146 8.62 2.36 17.75
CA SER A 146 8.42 1.19 18.62
C SER A 146 6.97 0.99 19.05
N GLY A 147 6.15 2.05 19.07
CA GLY A 147 4.76 1.96 19.50
C GLY A 147 3.73 1.63 18.42
N GLY A 148 4.17 1.29 17.20
CA GLY A 148 3.27 0.92 16.10
C GLY A 148 3.64 1.60 14.79
N SER A 149 3.70 0.83 13.71
CA SER A 149 3.83 1.38 12.36
C SER A 149 3.43 0.33 11.32
N ILE A 150 3.13 0.82 10.12
CA ILE A 150 3.10 0.02 8.90
C ILE A 150 4.26 0.53 8.05
N THR A 151 5.16 -0.37 7.64
CA THR A 151 6.25 -0.05 6.71
C THR A 151 6.10 -0.93 5.49
N VAL A 152 6.08 -0.32 4.30
CA VAL A 152 6.07 -1.03 3.03
C VAL A 152 7.35 -0.70 2.29
N SER A 153 8.07 -1.71 1.82
CA SER A 153 9.18 -1.60 0.87
C SER A 153 8.84 -2.40 -0.39
N VAL A 154 9.01 -1.79 -1.55
CA VAL A 154 8.84 -2.42 -2.86
C VAL A 154 10.14 -2.24 -3.64
N GLU A 155 10.70 -3.33 -4.11
CA GLU A 155 11.86 -3.38 -4.99
C GLU A 155 11.42 -3.86 -6.37
N LEU A 156 11.80 -3.13 -7.42
CA LEU A 156 11.56 -3.46 -8.82
C LEU A 156 12.88 -3.67 -9.54
N TYR A 157 13.11 -4.89 -10.00
CA TYR A 157 14.31 -5.29 -10.71
C TYR A 157 14.13 -5.15 -12.22
N GLN A 158 15.24 -5.03 -12.96
CA GLN A 158 15.18 -5.05 -14.42
C GLN A 158 14.81 -6.43 -14.96
N LYS A 159 15.27 -7.51 -14.30
CA LYS A 159 14.88 -8.89 -14.61
C LYS A 159 13.98 -9.43 -13.50
N ARG A 160 13.61 -10.70 -13.63
CA ARG A 160 12.81 -11.40 -12.61
C ARG A 160 13.57 -11.36 -11.28
N ALA A 161 12.87 -11.03 -10.21
CA ALA A 161 13.45 -11.02 -8.86
C ALA A 161 13.94 -12.45 -8.53
N SER A 162 15.19 -12.53 -8.09
CA SER A 162 15.87 -13.80 -7.82
C SER A 162 15.75 -14.25 -6.36
N THR A 163 15.32 -13.36 -5.47
CA THR A 163 15.08 -13.65 -4.05
C THR A 163 14.05 -14.78 -3.92
N ASN A 164 14.38 -15.81 -3.15
CA ASN A 164 13.50 -16.90 -2.77
C ASN A 164 13.48 -17.07 -1.24
N TYR A 165 12.58 -17.92 -0.73
CA TYR A 165 12.45 -18.16 0.69
C TYR A 165 13.75 -18.68 1.35
N GLU A 166 14.43 -19.65 0.73
CA GLU A 166 15.61 -20.30 1.29
C GLU A 166 16.78 -19.34 1.50
N ASP A 167 17.04 -18.50 0.50
CA ASP A 167 18.11 -17.50 0.56
C ASP A 167 17.76 -16.40 1.57
N PHE A 168 16.51 -15.92 1.55
CA PHE A 168 16.05 -14.94 2.53
C PHE A 168 16.11 -15.45 3.97
N GLN A 169 15.68 -16.70 4.21
CA GLN A 169 15.69 -17.30 5.54
C GLN A 169 17.12 -17.50 6.07
N ARG A 170 18.10 -17.78 5.19
CA ARG A 170 19.51 -17.94 5.58
C ARG A 170 20.12 -16.64 6.09
N GLU A 171 19.68 -15.51 5.54
CA GLU A 171 20.17 -14.17 5.91
C GLU A 171 19.36 -13.54 7.06
N SER A 172 18.24 -14.15 7.44
CA SER A 172 17.34 -13.63 8.47
C SER A 172 17.59 -14.26 9.83
N ALA A 173 17.72 -13.41 10.86
CA ALA A 173 17.72 -13.85 12.25
C ALA A 173 16.33 -14.29 12.76
N ALA A 174 15.25 -13.87 12.10
CA ALA A 174 13.89 -14.29 12.42
C ALA A 174 13.50 -15.54 11.63
N LEU A 175 12.70 -16.40 12.26
CA LEU A 175 12.07 -17.55 11.61
C LEU A 175 10.87 -17.09 10.79
N PHE A 176 10.85 -17.44 9.51
CA PHE A 176 9.76 -17.21 8.58
C PHE A 176 9.06 -18.53 8.24
N TYR A 177 7.76 -18.43 7.97
CA TYR A 177 6.91 -19.51 7.48
C TYR A 177 6.50 -19.20 6.05
N ARG A 178 6.43 -20.20 5.18
CA ARG A 178 5.93 -20.01 3.81
C ARG A 178 4.45 -19.64 3.80
N GLY A 179 4.05 -18.86 2.80
CA GLY A 179 2.69 -18.37 2.60
C GLY A 179 2.40 -17.07 3.35
N THR A 180 1.17 -16.95 3.83
CA THR A 180 0.66 -15.78 4.56
C THR A 180 -0.04 -16.21 5.85
N PRO A 181 -0.22 -15.32 6.84
CA PRO A 181 -0.95 -15.64 8.07
C PRO A 181 -2.35 -16.18 7.82
N SER A 182 -3.05 -15.67 6.81
CA SER A 182 -4.42 -16.09 6.51
C SER A 182 -4.52 -17.30 5.56
N GLY A 183 -3.40 -17.78 5.02
CA GLY A 183 -3.36 -18.83 4.01
C GLY A 183 -3.75 -18.38 2.60
N ILE A 184 -4.09 -17.10 2.40
CA ILE A 184 -4.34 -16.54 1.07
C ILE A 184 -3.00 -16.36 0.35
N PRO A 185 -2.78 -16.97 -0.82
CA PRO A 185 -1.53 -16.80 -1.55
C PRO A 185 -1.28 -15.33 -1.90
N LEU A 186 -0.02 -14.89 -1.82
CA LEU A 186 0.46 -13.61 -2.33
C LEU A 186 1.67 -13.86 -3.23
N GLY A 187 1.68 -13.21 -4.39
CA GLY A 187 2.75 -13.36 -5.36
C GLY A 187 2.90 -14.78 -5.92
N THR A 188 4.05 -15.06 -6.54
CA THR A 188 4.48 -16.42 -6.90
C THR A 188 5.09 -17.16 -5.72
N GLU A 189 5.64 -16.41 -4.76
CA GLU A 189 6.15 -16.94 -3.51
C GLU A 189 5.91 -15.91 -2.41
N SER A 190 5.58 -16.36 -1.20
CA SER A 190 5.41 -15.51 -0.03
C SER A 190 5.88 -16.21 1.22
N TRP A 191 6.28 -15.42 2.21
CA TRP A 191 6.66 -15.90 3.52
C TRP A 191 6.47 -14.82 4.57
N TYR A 192 6.20 -15.22 5.80
CA TYR A 192 5.90 -14.31 6.89
C TYR A 192 6.52 -14.74 8.21
N SER A 193 6.77 -13.77 9.08
CA SER A 193 7.11 -13.97 10.47
C SER A 193 6.14 -13.19 11.34
N LEU A 194 5.75 -13.78 12.46
CA LEU A 194 4.98 -13.11 13.50
C LEU A 194 5.90 -12.82 14.69
N GLY A 195 5.95 -11.56 15.09
CA GLY A 195 6.70 -11.15 16.26
C GLY A 195 6.12 -11.72 17.58
N PRO A 196 6.79 -11.44 18.71
CA PRO A 196 6.31 -11.85 20.02
C PRO A 196 4.85 -11.43 20.23
N LYS A 197 4.04 -12.31 20.84
CA LYS A 197 2.58 -12.13 21.06
C LYS A 197 1.72 -12.05 19.79
N LYS A 198 2.27 -12.38 18.61
CA LYS A 198 1.55 -12.35 17.32
C LYS A 198 0.96 -10.98 16.96
N SER A 199 1.50 -9.89 17.51
CA SER A 199 1.05 -8.52 17.24
C SER A 199 1.86 -7.79 16.17
N THR A 200 2.90 -8.42 15.63
CA THR A 200 3.75 -7.81 14.59
C THR A 200 3.85 -8.77 13.43
N LEU A 201 3.58 -8.30 12.22
CA LEU A 201 3.77 -9.04 10.99
C LEU A 201 5.02 -8.52 10.28
N SER A 202 5.87 -9.42 9.78
CA SER A 202 6.79 -9.17 8.68
C SER A 202 6.40 -10.12 7.55
N LEU A 203 5.77 -9.62 6.51
CA LEU A 203 5.32 -10.38 5.34
C LEU A 203 6.15 -9.97 4.12
N CYS A 204 6.69 -10.96 3.43
CA CYS A 204 7.42 -10.78 2.18
C CYS A 204 6.71 -11.55 1.07
N PHE A 205 6.73 -11.03 -0.15
CA PHE A 205 6.33 -11.77 -1.33
C PHE A 205 7.12 -11.35 -2.57
N VAL A 206 7.24 -12.28 -3.51
CA VAL A 206 7.85 -12.09 -4.82
C VAL A 206 6.79 -12.24 -5.89
N TYR A 207 6.79 -11.34 -6.86
CA TYR A 207 5.96 -11.49 -8.06
C TYR A 207 6.68 -10.92 -9.28
N ASP A 208 7.00 -11.80 -10.23
CA ASP A 208 7.78 -11.45 -11.44
C ASP A 208 9.06 -10.67 -11.11
N ARG A 209 9.13 -9.38 -11.45
CA ARG A 209 10.29 -8.49 -11.22
C ARG A 209 10.25 -7.76 -9.88
N SER A 210 9.32 -8.10 -9.00
CA SER A 210 9.11 -7.38 -7.75
C SER A 210 9.40 -8.24 -6.53
N PHE A 211 10.04 -7.62 -5.54
CA PHE A 211 10.10 -8.09 -4.16
C PHE A 211 9.41 -7.06 -3.28
N VAL A 212 8.49 -7.51 -2.44
CA VAL A 212 7.71 -6.64 -1.55
C VAL A 212 7.87 -7.12 -0.14
N ARG A 213 8.09 -6.17 0.78
CA ARG A 213 8.10 -6.40 2.21
C ARG A 213 7.13 -5.45 2.91
N VAL A 214 6.24 -6.02 3.72
CA VAL A 214 5.30 -5.29 4.57
C VAL A 214 5.54 -5.67 6.02
N ILE A 215 5.84 -4.67 6.85
CA ILE A 215 5.93 -4.82 8.31
C ILE A 215 4.74 -4.08 8.90
N SER A 216 3.97 -4.72 9.77
CA SER A 216 2.82 -4.10 10.43
C SER A 216 2.81 -4.40 11.93
N HIS A 217 2.61 -3.37 12.74
CA HIS A 217 2.37 -3.43 14.17
C HIS A 217 1.36 -2.35 14.57
N PRO A 218 0.34 -2.63 15.40
CA PRO A 218 0.06 -3.90 16.08
C PRO A 218 -0.90 -4.86 15.35
N ASP A 219 -1.28 -4.54 14.11
CA ASP A 219 -2.32 -5.27 13.38
C ASP A 219 -1.75 -6.09 12.19
N PRO A 220 -1.48 -7.40 12.38
CA PRO A 220 -1.08 -8.29 11.29
C PRO A 220 -2.09 -8.38 10.15
N ALA A 221 -3.39 -8.38 10.45
CA ALA A 221 -4.43 -8.53 9.43
C ALA A 221 -4.47 -7.32 8.50
N LEU A 222 -4.32 -6.12 9.07
CA LEU A 222 -4.12 -4.89 8.29
C LEU A 222 -2.86 -4.96 7.42
N GLY A 223 -1.74 -5.47 7.95
CA GLY A 223 -0.51 -5.65 7.18
C GLY A 223 -0.68 -6.58 5.97
N GLU A 224 -1.42 -7.68 6.13
CA GLU A 224 -1.73 -8.58 5.02
C GLU A 224 -2.66 -7.93 3.99
N ALA A 225 -3.67 -7.16 4.44
CA ALA A 225 -4.56 -6.42 3.55
C ALA A 225 -3.81 -5.34 2.75
N VAL A 226 -2.86 -4.64 3.38
CA VAL A 226 -1.95 -3.71 2.69
C VAL A 226 -1.13 -4.45 1.63
N ALA A 227 -0.57 -5.63 1.94
CA ALA A 227 0.18 -6.41 0.96
C ALA A 227 -0.68 -6.82 -0.26
N GLN A 228 -1.97 -7.14 -0.07
CA GLN A 228 -2.91 -7.38 -1.17
C GLN A 228 -3.11 -6.12 -2.04
N SER A 229 -3.20 -4.94 -1.43
CA SER A 229 -3.26 -3.65 -2.16
C SER A 229 -1.98 -3.40 -2.98
N ILE A 230 -0.80 -3.71 -2.44
CA ILE A 230 0.47 -3.58 -3.18
C ILE A 230 0.51 -4.53 -4.39
N LEU A 231 0.12 -5.80 -4.21
CA LEU A 231 0.05 -6.76 -5.32
C LEU A 231 -0.93 -6.28 -6.42
N TYR A 232 -2.08 -5.76 -6.02
CA TYR A 232 -3.02 -5.14 -6.95
C TYR A 232 -2.38 -4.00 -7.74
N ARG A 233 -1.71 -3.05 -7.06
CA ARG A 233 -1.03 -1.92 -7.71
C ARG A 233 0.09 -2.34 -8.64
N LEU A 234 0.86 -3.37 -8.30
CA LEU A 234 1.84 -3.96 -9.21
C LEU A 234 1.17 -4.45 -10.50
N LEU A 235 0.10 -5.24 -10.37
CA LEU A 235 -0.63 -5.81 -11.50
C LEU A 235 -1.24 -4.74 -12.39
N ILE A 236 -1.88 -3.71 -11.83
CA ILE A 236 -2.56 -2.67 -12.62
C ILE A 236 -1.66 -1.48 -12.98
N HIS A 237 -0.35 -1.55 -12.69
CA HIS A 237 0.57 -0.45 -12.94
C HIS A 237 0.55 0.00 -14.41
N PRO A 238 0.49 1.31 -14.72
CA PRO A 238 0.36 1.83 -16.09
C PRO A 238 1.49 1.40 -17.04
N LYS A 239 2.73 1.37 -16.53
CA LYS A 239 3.91 0.90 -17.29
C LYS A 239 4.08 -0.62 -17.36
N GLY A 240 3.17 -1.41 -16.77
CA GLY A 240 3.29 -2.88 -16.75
C GLY A 240 4.59 -3.37 -16.11
N VAL A 241 4.85 -2.97 -14.86
CA VAL A 241 6.12 -3.28 -14.15
C VAL A 241 6.29 -4.77 -13.83
N VAL A 242 5.20 -5.53 -13.89
CA VAL A 242 5.19 -6.99 -13.74
C VAL A 242 4.33 -7.61 -14.84
N ALA A 243 4.63 -8.87 -15.17
CA ALA A 243 3.80 -9.69 -16.02
C ALA A 243 2.40 -9.84 -15.41
N ARG A 244 1.35 -9.50 -16.19
CA ARG A 244 -0.04 -9.68 -15.76
C ARG A 244 -0.46 -11.10 -16.05
N ALA A 245 -0.97 -11.80 -15.03
CA ALA A 245 -1.75 -13.01 -15.27
C ALA A 245 -2.99 -12.67 -16.11
N ALA A 246 -3.42 -13.60 -16.97
CA ALA A 246 -4.68 -13.47 -17.68
C ALA A 246 -5.79 -13.24 -16.66
N THR A 247 -6.50 -12.12 -16.79
CA THR A 247 -7.63 -11.83 -15.93
C THR A 247 -8.87 -12.44 -16.57
N PRO A 248 -9.59 -13.35 -15.87
CA PRO A 248 -10.79 -13.97 -16.41
C PRO A 248 -11.80 -12.92 -16.87
N ALA A 249 -12.50 -13.21 -17.96
CA ALA A 249 -13.55 -12.32 -18.45
C ALA A 249 -14.75 -12.42 -17.49
N VAL A 250 -15.22 -11.28 -17.00
CA VAL A 250 -16.38 -11.24 -16.09
C VAL A 250 -17.55 -10.58 -16.80
N THR A 251 -18.71 -11.23 -16.74
CA THR A 251 -19.98 -10.62 -17.11
C THR A 251 -20.88 -10.48 -15.89
N LEU A 252 -21.61 -9.37 -15.83
CA LEU A 252 -22.64 -9.10 -14.84
C LEU A 252 -23.97 -8.94 -15.57
N ASN A 253 -24.97 -9.74 -15.20
CA ASN A 253 -26.26 -9.82 -15.90
C ASN A 253 -26.08 -9.96 -17.44
N GLY A 254 -25.12 -10.78 -17.86
CA GLY A 254 -24.80 -11.02 -19.27
C GLY A 254 -24.06 -9.88 -20.00
N ARG A 255 -23.70 -8.79 -19.32
CA ARG A 255 -22.91 -7.68 -19.90
C ARG A 255 -21.46 -7.75 -19.44
N PRO A 256 -20.47 -7.62 -20.34
CA PRO A 256 -19.07 -7.66 -19.96
C PRO A 256 -18.68 -6.47 -19.07
N VAL A 257 -17.86 -6.74 -18.06
CA VAL A 257 -17.25 -5.70 -17.22
C VAL A 257 -15.94 -5.26 -17.87
N GLN A 258 -15.87 -3.99 -18.28
CA GLN A 258 -14.67 -3.40 -18.87
C GLN A 258 -14.07 -2.39 -17.91
N SER A 259 -12.86 -2.66 -17.44
CA SER A 259 -12.08 -1.72 -16.64
C SER A 259 -10.58 -2.02 -16.75
N ALA A 260 -9.76 -0.97 -16.94
CA ALA A 260 -8.30 -1.10 -16.91
C ALA A 260 -7.75 -1.48 -15.52
N HIS A 261 -8.62 -1.39 -14.50
CA HIS A 261 -8.32 -1.65 -13.10
C HIS A 261 -8.93 -2.98 -12.60
N LEU A 262 -9.47 -3.79 -13.51
CA LEU A 262 -9.92 -5.15 -13.22
C LEU A 262 -8.72 -6.11 -13.36
N THR A 263 -8.46 -6.90 -12.32
CA THR A 263 -7.37 -7.89 -12.30
C THR A 263 -7.70 -9.07 -11.40
N ALA A 264 -6.90 -10.13 -11.45
CA ALA A 264 -7.05 -11.30 -10.59
C ALA A 264 -5.93 -11.34 -9.53
N LEU A 265 -6.31 -11.35 -8.25
CA LEU A 265 -5.40 -11.61 -7.14
C LEU A 265 -5.42 -13.10 -6.82
N ASN A 266 -4.55 -13.87 -7.46
CA ASN A 266 -4.43 -15.33 -7.26
C ASN A 266 -5.79 -16.05 -7.39
N GLY A 267 -6.47 -15.83 -8.52
CA GLY A 267 -7.75 -16.46 -8.88
C GLY A 267 -9.00 -15.65 -8.51
N THR A 268 -8.93 -14.74 -7.54
CA THR A 268 -10.07 -13.87 -7.20
C THR A 268 -10.03 -12.61 -8.06
N VAL A 269 -11.04 -12.40 -8.90
CA VAL A 269 -11.19 -11.16 -9.67
C VAL A 269 -11.59 -10.02 -8.74
N VAL A 270 -10.79 -8.96 -8.75
CA VAL A 270 -11.04 -7.74 -8.00
C VAL A 270 -11.17 -6.54 -8.93
N ALA A 271 -12.00 -5.59 -8.54
CA ALA A 271 -12.21 -4.36 -9.30
C ALA A 271 -12.63 -3.21 -8.38
N PRO A 272 -12.41 -1.94 -8.80
CA PRO A 272 -12.97 -0.79 -8.11
C PRO A 272 -14.52 -0.86 -8.11
N ILE A 273 -15.16 -0.44 -7.01
CA ILE A 273 -16.63 -0.48 -6.86
C ILE A 273 -17.38 0.31 -7.95
N SER A 274 -16.73 1.28 -8.59
CA SER A 274 -17.30 2.07 -9.70
C SER A 274 -17.78 1.22 -10.88
N VAL A 275 -17.21 0.03 -11.09
CA VAL A 275 -17.65 -0.90 -12.15
C VAL A 275 -19.08 -1.43 -11.95
N LEU A 276 -19.62 -1.32 -10.74
CA LEU A 276 -20.97 -1.78 -10.40
C LEU A 276 -22.05 -0.74 -10.67
N LYS A 277 -21.70 0.55 -10.79
CA LYS A 277 -22.66 1.65 -11.01
C LYS A 277 -23.56 1.45 -12.25
N PRO A 278 -23.04 1.00 -13.41
CA PRO A 278 -23.87 0.75 -14.59
C PRO A 278 -24.95 -0.32 -14.41
N PHE A 279 -24.91 -1.09 -13.32
CA PHE A 279 -25.84 -2.17 -12.99
C PHE A 279 -26.93 -1.75 -11.99
N GLY A 280 -27.10 -0.43 -11.80
CA GLY A 280 -28.11 0.13 -10.88
C GLY A 280 -27.68 0.07 -9.41
N VAL A 281 -26.38 -0.07 -9.15
CA VAL A 281 -25.83 -0.04 -7.79
C VAL A 281 -25.55 1.40 -7.37
N THR A 282 -26.16 1.83 -6.28
CA THR A 282 -25.85 3.09 -5.61
C THR A 282 -24.72 2.88 -4.61
N VAL A 283 -23.92 3.93 -4.42
CA VAL A 283 -22.74 3.91 -3.55
C VAL A 283 -22.86 5.03 -2.54
N GLU A 284 -22.92 4.67 -1.26
CA GLU A 284 -22.81 5.59 -0.14
C GLU A 284 -21.44 5.44 0.51
N VAL A 285 -20.73 6.54 0.69
CA VAL A 285 -19.38 6.56 1.26
C VAL A 285 -19.40 7.31 2.57
N SER A 286 -18.96 6.65 3.64
CA SER A 286 -18.75 7.26 4.96
C SER A 286 -17.27 7.15 5.31
N ARG A 287 -16.53 8.26 5.19
CA ARG A 287 -15.09 8.32 5.38
C ARG A 287 -14.71 9.35 6.44
N SER A 288 -13.82 8.95 7.34
CA SER A 288 -13.15 9.82 8.31
C SER A 288 -11.66 9.47 8.36
N VAL A 289 -10.90 10.15 9.23
CA VAL A 289 -9.50 9.80 9.51
C VAL A 289 -9.35 8.45 10.22
N HIS A 290 -10.41 7.88 10.80
CA HIS A 290 -10.37 6.64 11.57
C HIS A 290 -11.02 5.44 10.87
N PHE A 291 -11.92 5.69 9.92
CA PHE A 291 -12.62 4.62 9.22
C PHE A 291 -12.93 5.01 7.79
N TRP A 292 -13.09 4.00 6.94
CA TRP A 292 -13.60 4.16 5.59
C TRP A 292 -14.60 3.03 5.32
N HIS A 293 -15.88 3.40 5.35
CA HIS A 293 -17.01 2.52 5.09
C HIS A 293 -17.66 2.88 3.76
N VAL A 294 -18.07 1.84 3.03
CA VAL A 294 -18.86 1.98 1.81
C VAL A 294 -20.06 1.06 1.89
N THR A 295 -21.25 1.60 1.69
CA THR A 295 -22.46 0.82 1.51
C THR A 295 -22.82 0.83 0.03
N LEU A 296 -22.92 -0.36 -0.55
CA LEU A 296 -23.44 -0.55 -1.90
C LEU A 296 -24.87 -1.05 -1.79
N GLN A 297 -25.78 -0.50 -2.60
CA GLN A 297 -27.18 -0.89 -2.57
C GLN A 297 -27.75 -1.05 -3.98
N ARG A 298 -28.61 -2.05 -4.16
CA ARG A 298 -29.39 -2.28 -5.39
C ARG A 298 -30.77 -2.79 -5.03
N GLY A 299 -31.78 -1.92 -5.14
CA GLY A 299 -33.11 -2.21 -4.62
C GLY A 299 -33.05 -2.43 -3.10
N GLU A 300 -33.58 -3.56 -2.63
CA GLU A 300 -33.58 -3.95 -1.21
C GLU A 300 -32.27 -4.64 -0.77
N ARG A 301 -31.43 -5.07 -1.71
CA ARG A 301 -30.15 -5.73 -1.43
C ARG A 301 -29.09 -4.68 -1.11
N TRP A 302 -28.31 -4.91 -0.07
CA TRP A 302 -27.17 -4.05 0.26
C TRP A 302 -25.99 -4.85 0.81
N ILE A 303 -24.81 -4.25 0.71
CA ILE A 303 -23.58 -4.76 1.31
C ILE A 303 -22.74 -3.60 1.83
N ALA A 304 -22.35 -3.66 3.09
CA ALA A 304 -21.49 -2.66 3.73
C ALA A 304 -20.08 -3.22 3.93
N LEU A 305 -19.10 -2.46 3.47
CA LEU A 305 -17.69 -2.82 3.35
C LEU A 305 -16.85 -1.85 4.18
N GLU A 306 -15.73 -2.34 4.71
CA GLU A 306 -14.74 -1.53 5.41
C GLU A 306 -13.36 -1.70 4.76
N ALA A 307 -12.65 -0.58 4.56
CA ALA A 307 -11.30 -0.61 4.03
C ALA A 307 -10.37 -1.48 4.90
N PHE A 308 -9.53 -2.27 4.25
CA PHE A 308 -8.61 -3.25 4.81
C PHE A 308 -9.25 -4.36 5.67
N ARG A 309 -10.57 -4.59 5.51
CA ARG A 309 -11.25 -5.74 6.12
C ARG A 309 -11.57 -6.81 5.08
N ARG A 310 -11.67 -8.05 5.55
CA ARG A 310 -12.07 -9.23 4.78
C ARG A 310 -13.48 -9.70 5.14
N GLU A 311 -14.28 -8.78 5.64
CA GLU A 311 -15.63 -9.06 6.09
C GLU A 311 -16.55 -7.95 5.60
N ALA A 312 -17.77 -8.33 5.26
CA ALA A 312 -18.81 -7.42 4.83
C ALA A 312 -20.10 -7.71 5.59
N ARG A 313 -20.89 -6.67 5.85
CA ARG A 313 -22.24 -6.82 6.40
C ARG A 313 -23.24 -6.87 5.25
N THR A 314 -24.19 -7.79 5.33
CA THR A 314 -25.33 -7.92 4.40
C THR A 314 -26.63 -8.07 5.23
N PRO A 315 -27.82 -8.01 4.61
CA PRO A 315 -29.07 -8.35 5.30
C PRO A 315 -29.04 -9.72 5.98
N ASP A 316 -28.30 -10.67 5.41
CA ASP A 316 -28.22 -12.07 5.86
C ASP A 316 -27.14 -12.30 6.94
N GLY A 317 -26.36 -11.27 7.29
CA GLY A 317 -25.34 -11.31 8.34
C GLY A 317 -23.94 -10.93 7.86
N MET A 318 -22.91 -11.54 8.45
CA MET A 318 -21.51 -11.30 8.09
C MET A 318 -21.07 -12.23 6.96
N LEU A 319 -20.60 -11.64 5.86
CA LEU A 319 -20.00 -12.35 4.74
C LEU A 319 -18.47 -12.27 4.84
N LYS A 320 -17.80 -13.43 4.86
CA LYS A 320 -16.34 -13.51 4.75
C LYS A 320 -15.91 -13.40 3.29
N LEU A 321 -15.13 -12.39 2.99
CA LEU A 321 -14.65 -12.11 1.64
C LEU A 321 -13.43 -12.98 1.30
N GLU A 322 -13.24 -13.28 0.02
CA GLU A 322 -12.08 -14.02 -0.49
C GLU A 322 -10.80 -13.20 -0.44
N ARG A 323 -10.92 -11.88 -0.59
CA ARG A 323 -9.81 -10.91 -0.46
C ARG A 323 -10.24 -9.76 0.42
N ALA A 324 -9.26 -9.08 1.02
CA ALA A 324 -9.54 -7.85 1.72
C ALA A 324 -10.04 -6.79 0.73
N VAL A 325 -10.94 -5.95 1.19
CA VAL A 325 -11.29 -4.70 0.51
C VAL A 325 -10.19 -3.70 0.81
N PHE A 326 -9.76 -2.89 -0.16
CA PHE A 326 -8.74 -1.88 0.10
C PHE A 326 -8.93 -0.63 -0.78
N PRO A 327 -8.45 0.54 -0.34
CA PRO A 327 -8.52 1.76 -1.13
C PRO A 327 -7.58 1.75 -2.33
N PHE A 328 -8.06 2.36 -3.41
CA PHE A 328 -7.29 2.71 -4.58
C PHE A 328 -7.93 3.93 -5.26
N ARG A 329 -7.18 5.03 -5.39
CA ARG A 329 -7.59 6.23 -6.14
C ARG A 329 -8.96 6.79 -5.71
N GLY A 330 -9.20 6.82 -4.40
CA GLY A 330 -10.41 7.44 -3.83
C GLY A 330 -11.66 6.55 -3.79
N GLU A 331 -11.56 5.28 -4.19
CA GLU A 331 -12.63 4.29 -4.02
C GLU A 331 -12.09 2.97 -3.46
N LEU A 332 -12.99 2.03 -3.15
CA LEU A 332 -12.60 0.70 -2.67
C LEU A 332 -12.50 -0.29 -3.84
N VAL A 333 -11.49 -1.14 -3.80
CA VAL A 333 -11.35 -2.33 -4.65
C VAL A 333 -11.90 -3.53 -3.89
N VAL A 334 -12.74 -4.32 -4.55
CA VAL A 334 -13.52 -5.39 -3.93
C VAL A 334 -13.41 -6.70 -4.71
N PRO A 335 -13.58 -7.87 -4.06
CA PRO A 335 -13.85 -9.14 -4.73
C PRO A 335 -15.14 -9.04 -5.56
N LEU A 336 -15.00 -8.88 -6.87
CA LEU A 336 -16.09 -8.46 -7.74
C LEU A 336 -17.27 -9.42 -7.70
N ARG A 337 -16.99 -10.73 -7.75
CA ARG A 337 -18.01 -11.78 -7.75
C ARG A 337 -18.88 -11.74 -6.49
N GLN A 338 -18.27 -11.86 -5.31
CA GLN A 338 -18.99 -11.94 -4.04
C GLN A 338 -19.81 -10.67 -3.77
N VAL A 339 -19.26 -9.50 -4.08
CA VAL A 339 -19.98 -8.22 -3.90
C VAL A 339 -21.14 -8.10 -4.89
N ALA A 340 -20.95 -8.49 -6.16
CA ALA A 340 -22.01 -8.45 -7.16
C ALA A 340 -23.15 -9.44 -6.85
N GLU A 341 -22.81 -10.67 -6.43
CA GLU A 341 -23.78 -11.68 -6.02
C GLU A 341 -24.59 -11.22 -4.80
N ALA A 342 -23.94 -10.60 -3.80
CA ALA A 342 -24.63 -10.02 -2.64
C ALA A 342 -25.63 -8.92 -3.02
N LEU A 343 -25.39 -8.22 -4.13
CA LEU A 343 -26.28 -7.20 -4.72
C LEU A 343 -27.33 -7.80 -5.69
N GLY A 344 -27.41 -9.14 -5.77
CA GLY A 344 -28.36 -9.85 -6.62
C GLY A 344 -28.06 -9.74 -8.11
N LEU A 345 -26.79 -9.57 -8.49
CA LEU A 345 -26.34 -9.64 -9.88
C LEU A 345 -25.92 -11.07 -10.22
N THR A 346 -26.25 -11.53 -11.43
CA THR A 346 -25.74 -12.80 -11.95
C THR A 346 -24.33 -12.58 -12.45
N VAL A 347 -23.37 -13.38 -11.96
CA VAL A 347 -21.96 -13.29 -12.33
C VAL A 347 -21.57 -14.52 -13.15
N GLN A 348 -20.90 -14.30 -14.29
CA GLN A 348 -20.23 -15.37 -15.02
C GLN A 348 -18.75 -15.01 -15.17
N VAL A 349 -17.88 -15.97 -14.91
CA VAL A 349 -16.43 -15.85 -15.03
C VAL A 349 -15.99 -16.87 -16.09
N GLN A 350 -15.33 -16.41 -17.14
CA GLN A 350 -14.84 -17.22 -18.26
C GLN A 350 -13.32 -17.16 -18.37
#